data_AF-E3HA69-F1
#
_entry.id   AF-E3HA69-F1
#
_cell.length_a   1.000
_cell.length_b   1.000
_cell.length_c   1.000
_cell.angle_alpha   90.00
_cell.angle_beta   90.00
_cell.angle_gamma   90.00
#
_symmetry.space_group_name_H-M   'P 1'
#
loop_
_entity.id
_entity.type
_entity.pdbx_description
1 polymer ?
#
loop_
_entity_poly.entity_id
_entity_poly.type
_entity_poly.pdbx_seq_one_letter_code
_entity_poly.pdbx_strand_id
1 'polypeptide(L)' 'MKIRIKNEKWLVSFNTMILECDIEKNDDLFIVTFSLENKRIRLKTHYLDETFKTLEKIFNRRNSHNYC' A
#
# COMPACT_ATOMS: atom_id res chain seq x y z
N MET A 1 6.50 -2.16 -8.73
CA MET A 1 6.29 -2.41 -7.29
C MET A 1 7.35 -3.37 -6.76
N LYS A 2 7.86 -3.15 -5.55
CA LYS A 2 8.70 -4.11 -4.83
C LYS A 2 8.21 -4.25 -3.39
N ILE A 3 8.08 -5.47 -2.90
CA ILE A 3 7.66 -5.76 -1.53
C ILE A 3 8.85 -6.35 -0.76
N ARG A 4 9.09 -5.86 0.45
CA ARG A 4 10.07 -6.40 1.39
C ARG A 4 9.42 -6.56 2.76
N ILE A 5 9.73 -7.65 3.45
CA ILE A 5 9.27 -7.86 4.82
C ILE A 5 10.43 -7.55 5.76
N LYS A 6 10.24 -6.62 6.71
CA LYS A 6 11.24 -6.24 7.70
C LYS A 6 10.55 -6.00 9.03
N ASN A 7 10.99 -6.67 10.10
CA ASN A 7 10.43 -6.57 11.44
C ASN A 7 8.89 -6.75 11.44
N GLU A 8 8.42 -7.80 10.77
CA GLU A 8 6.98 -8.14 10.62
C GLU A 8 6.14 -7.12 9.82
N LYS A 9 6.76 -6.02 9.37
CA LYS A 9 6.13 -5.02 8.53
C LYS A 9 6.43 -5.23 7.06
N TRP A 10 5.46 -4.89 6.23
CA TRP A 10 5.55 -4.95 4.78
C TRP A 10 5.94 -3.59 4.23
N LEU A 11 7.17 -3.47 3.76
CA LEU A 11 7.64 -2.31 3.03
C LEU A 11 7.27 -2.47 1.56
N VAL A 12 6.25 -1.74 1.13
CA VAL A 12 5.77 -1.72 -0.25
C VAL A 12 6.33 -0.48 -0.95
N SER A 13 7.33 -0.70 -1.79
CA SER A 13 7.93 0.34 -2.63
C SER A 13 7.15 0.51 -3.93
N PHE A 14 6.55 1.68 -4.07
CA PHE A 14 6.05 2.22 -5.33
C PHE A 14 7.14 3.07 -5.99
N ASN A 15 6.93 3.54 -7.22
CA ASN A 15 7.95 4.33 -7.92
C ASN A 15 8.30 5.63 -7.18
N THR A 16 7.33 6.21 -6.48
CA THR A 16 7.44 7.58 -5.96
C THR A 16 7.45 7.63 -4.43
N MET A 17 7.21 6.51 -3.75
CA MET A 17 7.14 6.44 -2.29
C MET A 17 7.22 5.00 -1.80
N ILE A 18 7.56 4.83 -0.52
CA ILE A 18 7.55 3.55 0.18
C ILE A 18 6.48 3.62 1.26
N LEU A 19 5.54 2.68 1.25
CA LEU A 19 4.63 2.48 2.37
C LEU A 19 5.18 1.42 3.31
N GLU A 20 5.12 1.72 4.60
CA GLU A 20 5.21 0.72 5.64
C GLU A 20 3.79 0.28 5.99
N CYS A 21 3.49 -0.99 5.74
CA CYS A 21 2.18 -1.59 5.93
C CYS A 21 2.24 -2.65 7.03
N ASP A 22 1.27 -2.59 7.93
CA ASP A 22 0.93 -3.69 8.83
C ASP A 22 -0.16 -4.53 8.15
N ILE A 23 0.07 -5.84 8.04
CA ILE A 23 -0.85 -6.78 7.38
C ILE A 23 -1.38 -7.75 8.43
N GLU A 24 -2.68 -7.68 8.71
CA GLU A 24 -3.37 -8.64 9.55
C GLU A 24 -4.23 -9.54 8.65
N LYS A 25 -4.20 -10.86 8.89
CA LYS A 25 -5.10 -11.80 8.24
C LYS A 25 -6.15 -12.25 9.27
N ASN A 26 -7.43 -12.09 8.93
CA ASN A 26 -8.55 -12.60 9.69
C ASN A 26 -9.41 -13.45 8.75
N ASP A 27 -9.33 -14.77 8.91
CA ASP A 27 -9.89 -15.76 7.97
C ASP A 27 -9.48 -15.47 6.52
N ASP A 28 -10.44 -15.22 5.63
CA ASP A 28 -10.20 -14.89 4.21
C ASP A 28 -10.09 -13.38 3.95
N LEU A 29 -10.07 -12.55 5.00
CA LEU A 29 -9.98 -11.11 4.91
C LEU A 29 -8.60 -10.62 5.39
N PHE A 30 -7.91 -9.89 4.52
CA PHE A 30 -6.72 -9.14 4.86
C PHE A 30 -7.07 -7.71 5.25
N ILE A 31 -6.41 -7.22 6.29
CA ILE A 31 -6.50 -5.85 6.76
C ILE A 31 -5.12 -5.23 6.57
N VAL A 32 -5.05 -4.25 5.67
CA VAL A 32 -3.83 -3.50 5.38
C VAL A 32 -3.92 -2.16 6.06
N THR A 33 -3.00 -1.89 6.99
CA THR A 33 -2.93 -0.61 7.71
C THR A 33 -1.63 0.10 7.36
N PHE A 34 -1.69 1.37 7.00
CA PHE A 34 -0.50 2.18 6.72
C PHE A 34 -0.77 3.66 7.00
N SER A 35 0.29 4.45 7.11
CA SER A 35 0.20 5.90 7.27
C SER A 35 0.49 6.63 5.96
N LEU A 36 -0.32 7.62 5.62
CA LEU A 36 -0.15 8.50 4.47
C LEU A 36 -0.47 9.94 4.88
N GLU A 37 0.46 10.89 4.69
CA GLU A 37 0.25 12.31 5.00
C GLU A 37 -0.28 12.53 6.44
N ASN A 38 0.32 11.85 7.42
CA ASN A 38 -0.09 11.82 8.84
C ASN A 38 -1.51 11.27 9.11
N LYS A 39 -2.16 10.65 8.13
CA LYS A 39 -3.42 9.93 8.31
C LYS A 39 -3.17 8.43 8.30
N ARG A 40 -3.76 7.74 9.28
CA ARG A 40 -3.78 6.28 9.33
C ARG A 40 -4.89 5.77 8.41
N ILE A 41 -4.51 5.05 7.37
CA ILE A 41 -5.40 4.41 6.41
C ILE A 41 -5.51 2.93 6.75
N ARG A 42 -6.73 2.40 6.71
CA ARG A 42 -7.03 0.99 6.93
C ARG A 42 -7.88 0.47 5.78
N LEU A 43 -7.37 -0.50 5.05
CA LEU A 43 -8.05 -1.15 3.93
C LEU A 43 -8.40 -2.58 4.31
N LYS A 44 -9.60 -3.01 3.94
CA LYS A 44 -10.04 -4.40 4.05
C LYS A 44 -10.08 -4.99 2.64
N THR A 45 -9.46 -6.14 2.43
CA THR A 45 -9.39 -6.76 1.11
C THR A 45 -9.31 -8.27 1.21
N HIS A 46 -9.90 -8.97 0.25
CA HIS A 46 -9.70 -10.41 0.07
C HIS A 46 -8.49 -10.72 -0.83
N TYR A 47 -8.01 -9.74 -1.60
CA TYR A 47 -6.97 -9.91 -2.62
C TYR A 47 -5.87 -8.85 -2.46
N LEU A 48 -4.83 -9.18 -1.70
CA LEU A 48 -3.70 -8.27 -1.43
C LEU A 48 -3.01 -7.82 -2.71
N ASP A 49 -2.75 -8.72 -3.66
CA ASP A 49 -2.05 -8.41 -4.90
C ASP A 49 -2.78 -7.36 -5.74
N GLU A 50 -4.10 -7.51 -5.91
CA GLU A 50 -4.92 -6.54 -6.66
C GLU A 50 -5.01 -5.20 -5.94
N THR A 51 -5.07 -5.24 -4.60
CA THR A 51 -5.09 -4.04 -3.76
C THR A 51 -3.79 -3.26 -3.92
N PHE A 52 -2.63 -3.91 -3.83
CA PHE A 52 -1.35 -3.24 -4.00
C PHE A 52 -1.12 -2.75 -5.43
N LYS A 53 -1.56 -3.48 -6.46
CA LYS A 53 -1.56 -2.99 -7.86
C LYS A 53 -2.42 -1.74 -8.03
N THR A 54 -3.57 -1.68 -7.36
CA THR A 54 -4.45 -0.50 -7.40
C THR A 54 -3.81 0.69 -6.70
N LEU A 55 -3.21 0.47 -5.52
CA LEU A 55 -2.44 1.49 -4.81
C LEU A 55 -1.27 2.00 -5.65
N GLU A 56 -0.53 1.11 -6.32
CA GLU A 56 0.54 1.49 -7.24
C GLU A 56 0.04 2.42 -8.34
N LYS A 57 -1.08 2.08 -8.99
CA LYS A 57 -1.70 2.93 -10.01
C LYS A 57 -2.09 4.31 -9.46
N ILE A 58 -2.68 4.36 -8.27
CA ILE A 58 -3.11 5.61 -7.62
C ILE A 58 -1.90 6.50 -7.32
N PHE A 59 -0.87 5.96 -6.66
CA PHE A 59 0.31 6.73 -6.27
C PHE A 59 1.18 7.13 -7.46
N ASN A 60 1.28 6.28 -8.48
CA ASN A 60 1.99 6.62 -9.71
C ASN A 60 1.22 7.70 -10.52
N ARG A 61 -0.12 7.64 -10.58
CA ARG A 61 -0.95 8.63 -11.29
C ARG A 61 -1.00 9.99 -10.57
N ARG A 62 -0.94 10.02 -9.24
CA ARG A 62 -0.88 11.27 -8.46
C ARG A 62 0.31 12.16 -8.87
N ASN A 63 1.39 11.56 -9.37
CA ASN A 63 2.57 12.30 -9.85
C ASN A 63 2.51 12.70 -11.34
N SER A 64 1.51 12.26 -12.10
CA SER A 64 1.32 12.64 -13.51
C SER A 64 0.50 13.93 -13.70
N HIS A 65 0.05 14.60 -12.63
CA HIS A 65 -0.73 15.85 -12.70
C HIS A 65 0.06 17.12 -12.39
N ASN A 66 1.40 17.10 -12.51
CA ASN A 66 2.26 18.28 -12.31
C ASN A 66 3.00 18.74 -13.58
N TYR A 67 2.46 18.47 -14.77
CA TYR A 67 2.88 19.14 -16.01
C TYR A 67 1.68 19.29 -16.94
N CYS A 68 1.00 20.43 -16.86
CA CYS A 68 0.34 21.14 -17.96
C CYS A 68 -0.09 22.51 -17.46
#